data_AF-A0A0K8V8C8-F1
#
_entry.id   AF-A0A0K8V8C8-F1
#
_cell.length_a   1.000
_cell.length_b   1.000
_cell.length_c   1.000
_cell.angle_alpha   90.00
_cell.angle_beta   90.00
_cell.angle_gamma   90.00
#
_symmetry.space_group_name_H-M   'P 1'
#
loop_
_entity.id
_entity.type
_entity.pdbx_description
1 polymer ?
#
loop_
_entity_poly.entity_id
_entity_poly.type
_entity_poly.pdbx_seq_one_letter_code
_entity_poly.pdbx_strand_id
1 'polypeptide(L)'
;MRLFNKVGETVNKITYKMDESDPWFDEKITEVENLDANLQKLHSALKSLVNTRKELSALTGLVAKSAAMLSTCEEHTGLSRALSNLADVEEKIELLRSEQANSDFFIMAEFVKDYIDLFSAVKSVFHERVKVFQNWQHAQLQLSKRRENRGRYELANRTDKLEQAQQEVEEVLNNIYIYTVVHKIIGVLI
;
A
#
# COMPACT_ATOMS: atom_id res chain seq x y z
N MET A 1 -7.13 -3.63 -17.06
CA MET A 1 -7.93 -4.88 -17.05
C MET A 1 -7.16 -5.96 -16.29
N ARG A 2 -7.75 -6.50 -15.21
CA ARG A 2 -7.48 -7.79 -14.54
C ARG A 2 -6.09 -8.04 -13.92
N LEU A 3 -5.86 -7.56 -12.69
CA LEU A 3 -4.84 -8.15 -11.78
C LEU A 3 -5.29 -8.23 -10.31
N PHE A 4 -6.60 -8.38 -10.03
CA PHE A 4 -7.10 -8.72 -8.68
C PHE A 4 -7.55 -10.18 -8.51
N ASN A 5 -7.24 -11.04 -9.49
CA ASN A 5 -7.72 -12.42 -9.52
C ASN A 5 -6.77 -13.48 -8.93
N LYS A 6 -5.72 -13.13 -8.17
CA LYS A 6 -4.72 -14.15 -7.79
C LYS A 6 -4.33 -14.32 -6.32
N VAL A 7 -5.05 -13.72 -5.37
CA VAL A 7 -4.91 -14.06 -3.94
C VAL A 7 -6.28 -14.28 -3.28
N GLY A 8 -7.21 -14.87 -4.04
CA GLY A 8 -8.56 -15.24 -3.57
C GLY A 8 -8.94 -16.70 -3.86
N GLU A 9 -8.01 -17.52 -4.35
CA GLU A 9 -8.30 -18.85 -4.91
C GLU A 9 -8.51 -19.97 -3.86
N THR A 10 -8.66 -19.67 -2.57
CA THR A 10 -8.94 -20.73 -1.57
C THR A 10 -10.28 -20.57 -0.83
N VAL A 11 -11.11 -19.57 -1.14
CA VAL A 11 -12.45 -19.42 -0.52
C VAL A 11 -13.56 -19.11 -1.54
N ASN A 12 -13.35 -19.36 -2.83
CA ASN A 12 -14.38 -19.13 -3.85
C ASN A 12 -15.16 -20.42 -4.15
N LYS A 13 -16.22 -20.69 -3.37
CA LYS A 13 -17.34 -21.52 -3.85
C LYS A 13 -18.70 -20.84 -3.81
N ILE A 14 -18.76 -19.55 -3.43
CA ILE A 14 -19.96 -18.72 -3.60
C ILE A 14 -19.51 -17.27 -3.85
N THR A 15 -19.01 -16.98 -5.06
CA THR A 15 -18.61 -15.62 -5.44
C THR A 15 -19.85 -14.80 -5.75
N TYR A 16 -20.41 -14.14 -4.74
CA TYR A 16 -21.32 -13.03 -4.96
C TYR A 16 -20.51 -11.85 -5.50
N LYS A 17 -20.83 -11.40 -6.71
CA LYS A 17 -20.33 -10.12 -7.21
C LYS A 17 -20.91 -9.03 -6.33
N MET A 18 -20.02 -8.22 -5.76
CA MET A 18 -20.41 -6.94 -5.22
C MET A 18 -20.78 -6.05 -6.41
N ASP A 19 -22.08 -5.81 -6.62
CA ASP A 19 -22.50 -4.61 -7.35
C ASP A 19 -22.29 -3.45 -6.37
N GLU A 20 -21.06 -2.94 -6.34
CA GLU A 20 -20.72 -1.68 -5.71
C GLU A 20 -21.57 -0.62 -6.42
N SER A 21 -22.75 -0.32 -5.87
CA SER A 21 -23.72 0.57 -6.52
C SER A 21 -23.38 2.05 -6.34
N ASP A 22 -22.27 2.34 -5.67
CA ASP A 22 -21.82 3.68 -5.36
C ASP A 22 -20.62 4.05 -6.27
N PRO A 23 -20.85 4.86 -7.32
CA PRO A 23 -19.81 5.27 -8.26
C PRO A 23 -18.61 5.94 -7.58
N TRP A 24 -18.82 6.56 -6.39
CA TRP A 24 -17.75 7.20 -5.66
C TRP A 24 -16.69 6.20 -5.20
N PHE A 25 -17.09 5.00 -4.72
CA PHE A 25 -16.14 3.98 -4.28
C PHE A 25 -15.32 3.41 -5.44
N ASP A 26 -15.96 3.18 -6.60
CA ASP A 26 -15.29 2.71 -7.83
C ASP A 26 -14.29 3.74 -8.38
N GLU A 27 -14.65 5.03 -8.35
CA GLU A 27 -13.74 6.11 -8.73
C GLU A 27 -12.57 6.21 -7.75
N LYS A 28 -12.86 6.20 -6.44
CA LYS A 28 -11.84 6.36 -5.40
C LYS A 28 -10.86 5.20 -5.32
N ILE A 29 -11.31 3.96 -5.47
CA ILE A 29 -10.40 2.81 -5.49
C ILE A 29 -9.45 2.89 -6.69
N THR A 30 -9.97 3.31 -7.85
CA THR A 30 -9.17 3.51 -9.07
C THR A 30 -8.16 4.64 -8.88
N GLU A 31 -8.56 5.76 -8.27
CA GLU A 31 -7.67 6.88 -7.96
C GLU A 31 -6.55 6.46 -7.00
N VAL A 32 -6.89 5.77 -5.91
CA VAL A 32 -5.96 5.24 -4.91
C VAL A 32 -4.95 4.27 -5.55
N GLU A 33 -5.40 3.35 -6.41
CA GLU A 33 -4.53 2.41 -7.13
C GLU A 33 -3.56 3.13 -8.06
N ASN A 34 -4.03 4.15 -8.79
CA ASN A 34 -3.19 4.93 -9.68
C ASN A 34 -2.14 5.75 -8.92
N LEU A 35 -2.53 6.38 -7.80
CA LEU A 35 -1.62 7.14 -6.95
C LEU A 35 -0.56 6.24 -6.33
N ASP A 36 -0.95 5.09 -5.77
CA ASP A 36 -0.02 4.08 -5.24
C ASP A 36 0.97 3.63 -6.31
N ALA A 37 0.50 3.26 -7.51
CA ALA A 37 1.36 2.84 -8.61
C ALA A 37 2.36 3.94 -9.05
N ASN A 38 1.94 5.21 -9.03
CA ASN A 38 2.80 6.33 -9.37
C ASN A 38 3.83 6.61 -8.25
N LEU A 39 3.43 6.55 -6.98
CA LEU A 39 4.33 6.69 -5.84
C LEU A 39 5.39 5.58 -5.82
N GLN A 40 5.03 4.33 -6.13
CA GLN A 40 5.98 3.22 -6.25
C GLN A 40 7.06 3.51 -7.30
N LYS A 41 6.67 4.03 -8.48
CA LYS A 41 7.61 4.42 -9.52
C LYS A 41 8.51 5.57 -9.07
N LEU A 42 7.93 6.58 -8.42
CA LEU A 42 8.67 7.72 -7.88
C LEU A 42 9.70 7.27 -6.83
N HIS A 43 9.29 6.41 -5.89
CA HIS A 43 10.17 5.87 -4.86
C HIS A 43 11.33 5.07 -5.46
N SER A 44 11.06 4.26 -6.50
CA SER A 44 12.12 3.55 -7.23
C SER A 44 13.12 4.52 -7.88
N ALA A 45 12.62 5.58 -8.53
CA ALA A 45 13.46 6.62 -9.12
C ALA A 45 14.30 7.36 -8.07
N LEU A 46 13.71 7.68 -6.91
CA LEU A 46 14.42 8.30 -5.78
C LEU A 46 15.52 7.40 -5.23
N LYS A 47 15.26 6.10 -5.06
CA LYS A 47 16.30 5.14 -4.66
C LYS A 47 17.46 5.09 -5.66
N SER A 48 17.15 5.10 -6.96
CA SER A 48 18.17 5.16 -7.99
C SER A 48 18.99 6.45 -7.88
N LEU A 49 18.33 7.60 -7.72
CA LEU A 49 18.98 8.90 -7.56
C LEU A 49 19.93 8.93 -6.34
N VAL A 50 19.48 8.40 -5.20
CA VAL A 50 20.30 8.27 -3.98
C VAL A 50 21.55 7.43 -4.27
N ASN A 51 21.37 6.26 -4.89
CA ASN A 51 22.49 5.36 -5.19
C ASN A 51 23.49 5.98 -6.16
N THR A 52 23.02 6.58 -7.26
CA THR A 52 23.87 7.27 -8.22
C THR A 52 24.64 8.43 -7.58
N ARG A 53 24.02 9.17 -6.65
CA ARG A 53 24.72 10.26 -5.95
C ARG A 53 25.78 9.75 -4.96
N LYS A 54 25.51 8.63 -4.26
CA LYS A 54 26.52 7.97 -3.41
C LYS A 54 27.72 7.50 -4.22
N GLU A 55 27.47 6.87 -5.37
CA GLU A 55 28.53 6.45 -6.29
C GLU A 55 29.32 7.65 -6.82
N LEU A 56 28.64 8.71 -7.24
CA LEU A 56 29.29 9.93 -7.73
C LEU A 56 30.13 10.61 -6.63
N SER A 57 29.66 10.60 -5.38
CA SER A 57 30.44 11.05 -4.23
C SER A 57 31.75 10.26 -4.10
N ALA A 58 31.68 8.93 -4.13
CA ALA A 58 32.85 8.07 -4.01
C ALA A 58 33.85 8.29 -5.18
N LEU A 59 33.35 8.41 -6.41
CA LEU A 59 34.19 8.71 -7.57
C LEU A 59 34.85 10.09 -7.46
N THR A 60 34.14 11.08 -6.93
CA THR A 60 34.68 12.43 -6.67
C THR A 60 35.84 12.36 -5.68
N GLY A 61 35.70 11.60 -4.58
CA GLY A 61 36.79 11.38 -3.63
C GLY A 61 38.00 10.68 -4.24
N LEU A 62 37.79 9.75 -5.19
CA LEU A 62 38.90 9.15 -5.95
C LEU A 62 39.62 10.18 -6.82
N VAL A 63 38.90 11.08 -7.48
CA VAL A 63 39.50 12.18 -8.24
C VAL A 63 40.32 13.09 -7.33
N ALA A 64 39.78 13.47 -6.17
CA ALA A 64 40.49 14.28 -5.18
C ALA A 64 41.82 13.62 -4.77
N LYS A 65 41.78 12.33 -4.41
CA LYS A 65 42.97 11.56 -4.04
C LYS A 65 43.99 11.45 -5.18
N SER A 66 43.54 11.19 -6.40
CA SER A 66 44.42 11.12 -7.57
C SER A 66 45.06 12.47 -7.89
N ALA A 67 44.32 13.57 -7.80
CA ALA A 67 44.85 14.92 -7.99
C ALA A 67 45.90 15.27 -6.92
N ALA A 68 45.66 14.91 -5.66
CA ALA A 68 46.63 15.08 -4.58
C ALA A 68 47.91 14.28 -4.84
N MET A 69 47.81 13.02 -5.28
CA MET A 69 48.98 12.21 -5.63
C MET A 69 49.77 12.83 -6.81
N LEU A 70 49.09 13.26 -7.88
CA LEU A 70 49.75 13.91 -9.01
C LEU A 70 50.44 15.22 -8.60
N SER A 71 49.84 16.00 -7.69
CA SER A 71 50.46 17.21 -7.14
C SER A 71 51.83 16.94 -6.51
N THR A 72 51.99 15.79 -5.83
CA THR A 72 53.26 15.40 -5.19
C THR A 72 54.34 14.93 -6.16
N CYS A 73 53.94 14.42 -7.33
CA CYS A 73 54.86 13.94 -8.38
C CYS A 73 55.24 15.04 -9.37
N GLU A 74 54.55 16.17 -9.36
CA GLU A 74 54.73 17.26 -10.32
C GLU A 74 55.85 18.21 -9.90
N GLU A 75 56.84 18.40 -10.78
CA GLU A 75 58.00 19.25 -10.53
C GLU A 75 57.69 20.74 -10.75
N HIS A 76 56.76 21.05 -11.68
CA HIS A 76 56.38 22.43 -11.94
C HIS A 76 55.51 22.99 -10.80
N THR A 77 56.10 23.85 -9.97
CA THR A 77 55.47 24.44 -8.77
C THR A 77 54.07 25.00 -8.99
N GLY A 78 53.84 25.74 -10.08
CA GLY A 78 52.52 26.30 -10.39
C GLY A 78 51.47 25.24 -10.70
N LEU A 79 51.88 24.15 -11.35
CA LEU A 79 50.98 23.04 -11.73
C LEU A 79 50.71 22.14 -10.53
N SER A 80 51.75 21.81 -9.75
CA SER A 80 51.61 21.11 -8.46
C SER A 80 50.61 21.82 -7.54
N ARG A 81 50.71 23.15 -7.40
CA ARG A 81 49.76 23.93 -6.60
C ARG A 81 48.33 23.90 -7.15
N ALA A 82 48.17 23.96 -8.47
CA ALA A 82 46.86 23.86 -9.11
C ALA A 82 46.21 22.49 -8.84
N LEU A 83 46.98 21.39 -8.91
CA LEU A 83 46.52 20.03 -8.60
C LEU A 83 46.14 19.87 -7.12
N SER A 84 46.91 20.46 -6.20
CA SER A 84 46.57 20.47 -4.77
C SER A 84 45.25 21.21 -4.52
N ASN A 85 45.08 22.39 -5.11
CA ASN A 85 43.82 23.14 -4.98
C ASN A 85 42.62 22.38 -5.58
N LEU A 86 42.83 21.67 -6.70
CA LEU A 86 41.81 20.81 -7.30
C LEU A 86 41.41 19.69 -6.34
N ALA A 87 42.39 19.01 -5.71
CA ALA A 87 42.13 17.99 -4.71
C ALA A 87 41.27 18.51 -3.55
N ASP A 88 41.63 19.67 -2.98
CA ASP A 88 40.88 20.30 -1.88
C ASP A 88 39.44 20.66 -2.26
N VAL A 89 39.21 21.07 -3.51
CA VAL A 89 37.87 21.39 -4.03
C VAL A 89 37.05 20.12 -4.22
N GLU A 90 37.63 19.08 -4.80
CA GLU A 90 36.94 17.81 -5.04
C GLU A 90 36.61 17.10 -3.71
N GLU A 91 37.46 17.20 -2.68
CA GLU A 91 37.15 16.70 -1.33
C GLU A 91 35.92 17.41 -0.72
N LYS A 92 35.81 18.74 -0.89
CA LYS A 92 34.62 19.48 -0.45
C LYS A 92 33.38 19.09 -1.24
N ILE A 93 33.51 18.85 -2.54
CA ILE A 93 32.39 18.41 -3.39
C ILE A 93 31.95 16.99 -2.99
N GLU A 94 32.88 16.08 -2.69
CA GLU A 94 32.56 14.75 -2.15
C GLU A 94 31.69 14.88 -0.90
N LEU A 95 32.12 15.67 0.09
CA LEU A 95 31.37 15.84 1.34
C LEU A 95 29.95 16.36 1.09
N LEU A 96 29.81 17.39 0.25
CA LEU A 96 28.51 17.95 -0.12
C LEU A 96 27.62 16.91 -0.84
N ARG A 97 28.18 16.11 -1.75
CA ARG A 97 27.43 15.05 -2.45
C ARG A 97 26.97 13.97 -1.48
N SER A 98 27.80 13.60 -0.52
CA SER A 98 27.48 12.62 0.52
C SER A 98 26.33 13.13 1.40
N GLU A 99 26.39 14.38 1.87
CA GLU A 99 25.31 15.01 2.65
C GLU A 99 24.01 15.12 1.85
N GLN A 100 24.09 15.49 0.56
CA GLN A 100 22.92 15.56 -0.31
C GLN A 100 22.33 14.16 -0.56
N ALA A 101 23.15 13.12 -0.73
CA ALA A 101 22.65 11.76 -0.90
C ALA A 101 21.94 11.25 0.36
N ASN A 102 22.42 11.63 1.55
CA ASN A 102 21.75 11.34 2.81
C ASN A 102 20.42 12.09 2.93
N SER A 103 20.40 13.37 2.58
CA SER A 103 19.17 14.19 2.59
C SER A 103 18.12 13.64 1.62
N ASP A 104 18.49 13.31 0.39
CA ASP A 104 17.59 12.70 -0.58
C ASP A 104 17.01 11.37 -0.08
N PHE A 105 17.80 10.59 0.66
CA PHE A 105 17.32 9.35 1.26
C PHE A 105 16.33 9.60 2.39
N PHE A 106 16.75 10.31 3.44
CA PHE A 106 15.96 10.46 4.66
C PHE A 106 14.75 11.38 4.50
N ILE A 107 14.84 12.39 3.64
CA ILE A 107 13.76 13.37 3.47
C ILE A 107 12.84 12.94 2.34
N MET A 108 13.38 12.55 1.18
CA MET A 108 12.54 12.31 0.00
C MET A 108 12.13 10.84 -0.12
N ALA A 109 13.09 9.91 -0.08
CA ALA A 109 12.78 8.50 -0.28
C ALA A 109 11.93 7.92 0.85
N GLU A 110 12.30 8.17 2.11
CA GLU A 110 11.54 7.69 3.28
C GLU A 110 10.15 8.34 3.36
N PHE A 111 10.03 9.64 3.07
CA PHE A 111 8.71 10.30 3.06
C PHE A 111 7.78 9.70 2.00
N VAL A 112 8.27 9.48 0.76
CA VAL A 112 7.44 8.81 -0.27
C VAL A 112 7.09 7.38 0.15
N LYS A 113 8.01 6.68 0.81
CA LYS A 113 7.76 5.34 1.35
C LYS A 113 6.66 5.34 2.42
N ASP A 114 6.65 6.29 3.34
CA ASP A 114 5.59 6.42 4.34
C ASP A 114 4.21 6.61 3.70
N TYR A 115 4.14 7.41 2.62
CA TYR A 115 2.90 7.55 1.85
C TYR A 115 2.50 6.25 1.16
N ILE A 116 3.43 5.52 0.53
CA ILE A 116 3.15 4.19 -0.04
C ILE A 116 2.54 3.26 1.01
N ASP A 117 3.10 3.25 2.21
CA ASP A 117 2.63 2.40 3.30
C ASP A 117 1.22 2.85 3.79
N LEU A 118 0.94 4.17 3.81
CA LEU A 118 -0.39 4.72 4.04
C LEU A 118 -1.41 4.32 2.96
N PHE A 119 -1.06 4.44 1.68
CA PHE A 119 -1.91 4.02 0.56
C PHE A 119 -2.20 2.51 0.63
N SER A 120 -1.24 1.70 1.08
CA SER A 120 -1.42 0.27 1.32
C SER A 120 -2.42 -0.01 2.46
N ALA A 121 -2.38 0.77 3.53
CA ALA A 121 -3.38 0.70 4.59
C ALA A 121 -4.79 1.08 4.09
N VAL A 122 -4.91 2.17 3.31
CA VAL A 122 -6.18 2.60 2.71
C VAL A 122 -6.76 1.51 1.80
N LYS A 123 -5.96 0.91 0.91
CA LYS A 123 -6.40 -0.22 0.07
C LYS A 123 -6.90 -1.40 0.90
N SER A 124 -6.29 -1.66 2.05
CA SER A 124 -6.73 -2.72 2.97
C SER A 124 -8.11 -2.42 3.56
N VAL A 125 -8.41 -1.16 3.87
CA VAL A 125 -9.74 -0.74 4.35
C VAL A 125 -10.81 -0.92 3.26
N PHE A 126 -10.52 -0.55 2.00
CA PHE A 126 -11.41 -0.84 0.87
C PHE A 126 -11.66 -2.35 0.72
N HIS A 127 -10.61 -3.17 0.85
CA HIS A 127 -10.73 -4.62 0.77
C HIS A 127 -11.62 -5.21 1.88
N GLU A 128 -11.47 -4.72 3.12
CA GLU A 128 -12.36 -5.11 4.22
C GLU A 128 -13.81 -4.70 3.98
N ARG A 129 -14.05 -3.53 3.36
CA ARG A 129 -15.40 -3.10 2.98
C ARG A 129 -16.07 -4.12 2.05
N VAL A 130 -15.34 -4.56 1.01
CA VAL A 130 -15.83 -5.59 0.06
C VAL A 130 -16.14 -6.90 0.77
N LYS A 131 -15.27 -7.36 1.69
CA LYS A 131 -15.52 -8.57 2.48
C LYS A 131 -16.77 -8.47 3.34
N VAL A 132 -16.92 -7.35 4.06
CA VAL A 132 -18.09 -7.13 4.94
C VAL A 132 -19.36 -7.11 4.12
N PHE A 133 -19.34 -6.49 2.93
CA PHE A 133 -20.49 -6.50 2.02
C PHE A 133 -20.84 -7.91 1.52
N GLN A 134 -19.84 -8.71 1.12
CA GLN A 134 -20.06 -10.10 0.71
C GLN A 134 -20.64 -10.95 1.85
N ASN A 135 -20.13 -10.78 3.08
CA ASN A 135 -20.64 -11.46 4.26
C ASN A 135 -22.08 -11.04 4.57
N TRP A 136 -22.41 -9.76 4.42
CA TRP A 136 -23.77 -9.24 4.55
C TRP A 136 -24.71 -9.87 3.51
N GLN A 137 -24.33 -9.92 2.23
CA GLN A 137 -25.13 -10.55 1.18
C GLN A 137 -25.35 -12.05 1.46
N HIS A 138 -24.30 -12.74 1.91
CA HIS A 138 -24.41 -14.14 2.30
C HIS A 138 -25.41 -14.32 3.46
N ALA A 139 -25.31 -13.49 4.49
CA ALA A 139 -26.22 -13.52 5.63
C ALA A 139 -27.68 -13.23 5.23
N GLN A 140 -27.91 -12.32 4.28
CA GLN A 140 -29.25 -12.06 3.72
C GLN A 140 -29.86 -13.30 3.03
N LEU A 141 -29.06 -14.03 2.26
CA LEU A 141 -29.52 -15.29 1.67
C LEU A 141 -29.83 -16.33 2.74
N GLN A 142 -28.96 -16.47 3.75
CA GLN A 142 -29.20 -17.38 4.86
C GLN A 142 -30.49 -17.04 5.59
N LEU A 143 -30.76 -15.75 5.83
CA LEU A 143 -32.00 -15.29 6.45
C LEU A 143 -33.23 -15.74 5.65
N SER A 144 -33.19 -15.59 4.32
CA SER A 144 -34.28 -16.05 3.45
C SER A 144 -34.53 -17.56 3.60
N LYS A 145 -33.46 -18.37 3.60
CA LYS A 145 -33.56 -19.83 3.76
C LYS A 145 -34.06 -20.24 5.15
N ARG A 146 -33.59 -19.58 6.21
CA ARG A 146 -34.00 -19.87 7.60
C ARG A 146 -35.46 -19.48 7.82
N ARG A 147 -35.92 -18.36 7.27
CA ARG A 147 -37.34 -17.96 7.29
C ARG A 147 -38.23 -18.97 6.55
N GLU A 148 -37.81 -19.44 5.39
CA GLU A 148 -38.53 -20.49 4.66
C GLU A 148 -38.62 -21.79 5.47
N ASN A 149 -37.51 -22.22 6.07
CA ASN A 149 -37.48 -23.43 6.90
C ASN A 149 -38.37 -23.31 8.15
N ARG A 150 -38.37 -22.14 8.82
CA ARG A 150 -39.28 -21.86 9.94
C ARG A 150 -40.73 -21.96 9.51
N GLY A 151 -41.09 -21.33 8.38
CA GLY A 151 -42.45 -21.42 7.81
C GLY A 151 -42.87 -22.85 7.45
N ARG A 152 -41.94 -23.70 6.99
CA ARG A 152 -42.20 -25.13 6.77
C ARG A 152 -42.52 -25.88 8.06
N TYR A 153 -41.81 -25.62 9.16
CA TYR A 153 -42.12 -26.23 10.46
C TYR A 153 -43.45 -25.76 11.04
N GLU A 154 -43.78 -24.48 10.83
CA GLU A 154 -45.06 -23.89 11.24
C GLU A 154 -46.23 -24.55 10.50
N LEU A 155 -46.14 -24.67 9.18
CA LEU A 155 -47.15 -25.38 8.36
C LEU A 155 -47.29 -26.87 8.72
N ALA A 156 -46.21 -27.50 9.18
CA ALA A 156 -46.20 -28.91 9.58
C ALA A 156 -46.57 -29.13 11.06
N ASN A 157 -46.95 -28.09 11.82
CA ASN A 157 -47.23 -28.14 13.26
C ASN A 157 -46.10 -28.78 14.10
N ARG A 158 -44.84 -28.60 13.68
CA ARG A 158 -43.65 -29.13 14.37
C ARG A 158 -43.18 -28.19 15.48
N THR A 159 -43.96 -28.09 16.54
CA THR A 159 -43.69 -27.19 17.67
C THR A 159 -42.35 -27.46 18.37
N ASP A 160 -41.88 -28.71 18.34
CA ASP A 160 -40.59 -29.14 18.87
C ASP A 160 -39.37 -28.47 18.19
N LYS A 161 -39.52 -28.03 16.93
CA LYS A 161 -38.45 -27.42 16.13
C LYS A 161 -38.61 -25.92 15.94
N LEU A 162 -39.77 -25.35 16.27
CA LEU A 162 -40.07 -23.94 16.02
C LEU A 162 -39.16 -23.01 16.84
N GLU A 163 -38.91 -23.34 18.10
CA GLU A 163 -38.05 -22.52 18.97
C GLU A 163 -36.61 -22.47 18.46
N GLN A 164 -36.03 -23.60 18.06
CA GLN A 164 -34.70 -23.65 17.45
C GLN A 164 -34.65 -22.86 16.13
N ALA A 165 -35.63 -23.04 15.26
CA ALA A 165 -35.68 -22.32 13.99
C ALA A 165 -35.86 -20.80 14.19
N GLN A 166 -36.55 -20.37 15.25
CA GLN A 166 -36.66 -18.97 15.63
C GLN A 166 -35.30 -18.39 16.09
N GLN A 167 -34.56 -19.13 16.93
CA GLN A 167 -33.23 -18.72 17.38
C GLN A 167 -32.25 -18.58 16.20
N GLU A 168 -32.26 -19.52 15.24
CA GLU A 168 -31.43 -19.43 14.03
C GLU A 168 -31.77 -18.18 13.18
N VAL A 169 -33.04 -17.78 13.11
CA VAL A 169 -33.44 -16.56 12.41
C VAL A 169 -32.93 -15.31 13.14
N GLU A 170 -33.04 -15.27 14.47
CA GLU A 170 -32.55 -14.15 15.29
C GLU A 170 -31.02 -14.01 15.21
N GLU A 171 -30.28 -15.11 15.24
CA GLU A 171 -28.82 -15.11 15.08
C GLU A 171 -28.40 -14.49 13.74
N VAL A 172 -29.04 -14.91 12.64
CA VAL A 172 -28.72 -14.35 11.31
C VAL A 172 -29.11 -12.88 11.20
N LEU A 173 -30.22 -12.47 11.82
CA LEU A 173 -30.60 -11.05 11.89
C LEU A 173 -29.56 -10.22 12.65
N ASN A 174 -29.04 -10.72 13.76
CA ASN A 174 -27.95 -10.06 14.50
C ASN A 174 -26.68 -9.93 13.65
N ASN A 175 -26.31 -10.98 12.91
CA ASN A 175 -25.16 -10.93 12.00
C ASN A 175 -25.35 -9.87 10.90
N ILE A 176 -26.54 -9.80 10.29
CA ILE A 176 -26.87 -8.76 9.29
C ILE A 176 -26.74 -7.37 9.90
N TYR A 177 -27.23 -7.16 11.13
CA TYR A 177 -27.10 -5.88 11.83
C TYR A 177 -25.64 -5.50 12.04
N ILE A 178 -24.82 -6.42 12.55
CA ILE A 178 -23.37 -6.20 12.75
C ILE A 178 -22.70 -5.82 11.43
N TYR A 179 -22.90 -6.60 10.36
CA TYR A 179 -22.27 -6.29 9.07
C TYR A 179 -22.74 -4.95 8.49
N THR A 180 -24.01 -4.58 8.71
CA THR A 180 -24.53 -3.27 8.28
C THR A 180 -23.84 -2.13 9.02
N VAL A 181 -23.65 -2.26 10.33
CA VAL A 181 -22.93 -1.26 11.15
C VAL A 181 -21.48 -1.16 10.73
N VAL A 182 -20.78 -2.30 10.59
CA VAL A 182 -19.37 -2.32 10.19
C VAL A 182 -19.17 -1.73 8.79
N HIS A 183 -20.02 -2.08 7.82
CA HIS A 183 -19.95 -1.53 6.47
C HIS A 183 -20.10 0.00 6.45
N LYS A 184 -21.01 0.54 7.28
CA LYS A 184 -21.18 1.99 7.44
C LYS A 184 -19.98 2.65 8.11
N ILE A 185 -19.41 2.03 9.15
CA ILE A 185 -18.22 2.55 9.83
C ILE A 185 -17.04 2.62 8.86
N ILE A 186 -16.81 1.54 8.10
CA ILE A 186 -15.75 1.51 7.08
C ILE A 186 -16.00 2.61 6.02
N GLY A 187 -17.25 2.81 5.60
CA GLY A 187 -17.60 3.88 4.67
C GLY A 187 -17.41 5.30 5.20
N VAL A 188 -17.35 5.52 6.52
CA VAL A 188 -17.06 6.83 7.13
C VAL A 188 -15.55 7.04 7.33
N LEU A 189 -14.78 5.95 7.42
CA LEU A 189 -13.33 5.98 7.58
C LEU A 189 -12.58 6.26 6.27
N ILE A 190 -13.22 5.98 5.13
CA ILE A 190 -12.71 6.26 3.78
C ILE A 190 -13.17 7.64 3.35
#